data_AF-A0A350IWT1-F1
#
_entry.id   AF-A0A350IWT1-F1
#
_cell.length_a   1.000
_cell.length_b   1.000
_cell.length_c   1.000
_cell.angle_alpha   90.00
_cell.angle_beta   90.00
_cell.angle_gamma   90.00
#
_symmetry.space_group_name_H-M   'P 1'
#
loop_
_entity.id
_entity.type
_entity.pdbx_description
1 polymer ?
#
loop_
_entity_poly.entity_id
_entity_poly.type
_entity_poly.pdbx_seq_one_letter_code
_entity_poly.pdbx_strand_id
1 'polypeptide(L)'
;LSVIHSNGKGMQYSEWNAIAEGKPYFRQLIRHDVDTVLSYARNMDQFIEGLQEMGYEVSTRGRYIAVKHPQGQRMRRLKSLLRDGAYDEEHIEEKLYNNLLMPMVKVQDAVPCHYYNGESKKLKGFKALYFRYMYLLGIIHAKDAPKRYPSAQLRRDLIYMDRITEENTFLGKNNLET
;
A
#
# COMPACT_ATOMS: atom_id res chain seq x y z
N LEU A 1 -41.88 34.18 15.98
CA LEU A 1 -41.42 32.80 16.33
C LEU A 1 -41.26 32.03 15.02
N SER A 2 -40.04 31.71 14.62
CA SER A 2 -39.79 30.90 13.42
C SER A 2 -40.00 29.42 13.75
N VAL A 3 -40.93 28.78 13.04
CA VAL A 3 -41.20 27.35 13.17
C VAL A 3 -40.17 26.58 12.34
N ILE A 4 -39.29 25.84 13.00
CA ILE A 4 -38.35 24.93 12.34
C ILE A 4 -39.15 23.73 11.83
N HIS A 5 -39.24 23.59 10.51
CA HIS A 5 -39.79 22.40 9.89
C HIS A 5 -38.68 21.35 9.81
N SER A 6 -38.79 20.27 10.61
CA SER A 6 -37.86 19.14 10.51
C SER A 6 -38.18 18.35 9.24
N ASN A 7 -37.53 18.70 8.13
CA ASN A 7 -37.72 18.02 6.84
C ASN A 7 -37.04 16.64 6.84
N GLY A 8 -37.65 15.67 7.52
CA GLY A 8 -37.31 14.25 7.38
C GLY A 8 -37.52 13.38 8.61
N LYS A 9 -37.60 12.07 8.37
CA LYS A 9 -37.43 11.05 9.41
C LYS A 9 -36.04 11.23 10.02
N GLY A 10 -35.98 11.45 11.33
CA GLY A 10 -34.73 11.58 12.09
C GLY A 10 -33.90 10.31 12.05
N MET A 11 -32.62 10.44 12.40
CA MET A 11 -31.69 9.32 12.52
C MET A 11 -32.23 8.30 13.55
N GLN A 12 -32.02 7.01 13.28
CA GLN A 12 -32.44 5.96 14.22
C GLN A 12 -31.68 6.13 15.55
N TYR A 13 -32.37 6.06 16.68
CA TYR A 13 -31.80 6.32 18.01
C TYR A 13 -30.52 5.52 18.29
N SER A 14 -30.48 4.25 17.87
CA SER A 14 -29.30 3.39 18.01
C SER A 14 -28.07 3.90 17.24
N GLU A 15 -28.28 4.53 16.07
CA GLU A 15 -27.20 5.10 15.27
C GLU A 15 -26.73 6.42 15.88
N TRP A 16 -27.66 7.25 16.37
CA TRP A 16 -27.33 8.48 17.07
C TRP A 16 -26.50 8.21 18.32
N ASN A 17 -26.89 7.21 19.13
CA ASN A 17 -26.13 6.83 20.33
C ASN A 17 -24.74 6.28 19.98
N ALA A 18 -24.62 5.46 18.93
CA ALA A 18 -23.32 4.96 18.47
C ALA A 18 -22.39 6.09 18.02
N ILE A 19 -22.91 7.10 17.32
CA ILE A 19 -22.16 8.31 16.94
C ILE A 19 -21.73 9.10 18.17
N ALA A 20 -22.64 9.30 19.14
CA ALA A 20 -22.35 10.02 20.37
C ALA A 20 -21.27 9.31 21.22
N GLU A 21 -21.28 7.98 21.24
CA GLU A 21 -20.27 7.16 21.93
C GLU A 21 -18.99 6.92 21.10
N GLY A 22 -18.95 7.35 19.83
CA GLY A 22 -17.82 7.13 18.92
C GLY A 22 -17.61 5.66 18.50
N LYS A 23 -18.63 4.81 18.64
CA LYS A 23 -18.55 3.38 18.27
C LYS A 23 -18.90 3.19 16.80
N PRO A 24 -18.17 2.35 16.06
CA PRO A 24 -18.54 2.00 14.70
C PRO A 24 -19.88 1.25 14.71
N TYR A 25 -20.76 1.56 13.76
CA TYR A 25 -22.00 0.82 13.54
C TYR A 25 -22.09 0.28 12.12
N PHE A 26 -22.84 -0.81 11.96
CA PHE A 26 -22.88 -1.58 10.71
C PHE A 26 -23.17 -0.75 9.46
N ARG A 27 -24.05 0.24 9.53
CA ARG A 27 -24.37 1.07 8.34
C ARG A 27 -23.18 1.94 7.92
N GLN A 28 -22.36 2.45 8.83
CA GLN A 28 -21.12 3.16 8.48
C GLN A 28 -20.06 2.24 7.89
N LEU A 29 -19.89 1.04 8.47
CA LEU A 29 -18.94 0.05 7.96
C LEU A 29 -19.31 -0.38 6.54
N ILE A 30 -20.58 -0.77 6.31
CA ILE A 30 -21.08 -1.13 4.99
C ILE A 30 -20.84 0.02 3.99
N ARG A 31 -21.07 1.26 4.41
CA ARG A 31 -20.86 2.43 3.55
C ARG A 31 -19.39 2.56 3.13
N HIS A 32 -18.49 2.52 4.10
CA HIS A 32 -17.06 2.62 3.86
C HIS A 32 -16.58 1.51 2.91
N ASP A 33 -17.02 0.28 3.15
CA ASP A 33 -16.59 -0.87 2.34
C ASP A 33 -17.16 -0.79 0.92
N VAL A 34 -18.43 -0.38 0.78
CA VAL A 34 -19.03 -0.11 -0.54
C VAL A 34 -18.27 0.99 -1.29
N ASP A 35 -17.93 2.10 -0.63
CA ASP A 35 -17.14 3.18 -1.24
C ASP A 35 -15.73 2.70 -1.63
N THR A 36 -15.15 1.81 -0.82
CA THR A 36 -13.85 1.18 -1.10
C THR A 36 -13.93 0.31 -2.34
N VAL A 37 -14.92 -0.59 -2.45
CA VAL A 37 -15.12 -1.43 -3.64
C VAL A 37 -15.43 -0.58 -4.87
N LEU A 38 -16.29 0.43 -4.72
CA LEU A 38 -16.59 1.40 -5.78
C LEU A 38 -15.38 2.22 -6.21
N SER A 39 -14.28 2.28 -5.46
CA SER A 39 -13.11 3.05 -5.89
C SER A 39 -12.26 2.32 -6.94
N TYR A 40 -12.27 0.98 -6.93
CA TYR A 40 -11.46 0.17 -7.84
C TYR A 40 -12.28 -0.63 -8.84
N ALA A 41 -13.52 -1.01 -8.52
CA ALA A 41 -14.38 -1.78 -9.40
C ALA A 41 -14.66 -1.02 -10.71
N ARG A 42 -14.65 -1.77 -11.83
CA ARG A 42 -14.90 -1.24 -13.18
C ARG A 42 -16.20 -1.76 -13.78
N ASN A 43 -16.67 -2.91 -13.32
CA ASN A 43 -17.90 -3.56 -13.76
C ASN A 43 -18.80 -3.89 -12.58
N MET A 44 -20.09 -4.10 -12.82
CA MET A 44 -21.03 -4.52 -11.78
C MET A 44 -20.67 -5.90 -11.20
N ASP A 45 -20.22 -6.84 -12.04
CA ASP A 45 -19.79 -8.16 -11.58
C ASP A 45 -18.58 -8.07 -10.63
N GLN A 46 -17.60 -7.23 -10.97
CA GLN A 46 -16.44 -6.97 -10.10
C GLN A 46 -16.82 -6.28 -8.79
N PHE A 47 -17.85 -5.43 -8.82
CA PHE A 47 -18.37 -4.81 -7.61
C PHE A 47 -19.01 -5.85 -6.68
N ILE A 48 -19.78 -6.78 -7.24
CA ILE A 48 -20.39 -7.88 -6.47
C ILE A 48 -19.31 -8.81 -5.92
N GLU A 49 -18.35 -9.21 -6.75
CA GLU A 49 -17.21 -10.05 -6.36
C GLU A 49 -16.39 -9.41 -5.25
N GLY A 50 -16.04 -8.12 -5.38
CA GLY A 50 -15.28 -7.40 -4.36
C GLY A 50 -16.00 -7.32 -3.00
N LEU A 51 -17.33 -7.19 -2.99
CA LEU A 51 -18.10 -7.29 -1.75
C LEU A 51 -18.10 -8.71 -1.17
N GLN A 52 -18.20 -9.73 -2.02
CA GLN A 52 -18.14 -11.14 -1.58
C GLN A 52 -16.77 -11.50 -1.01
N GLU A 53 -15.67 -11.01 -1.59
CA GLU A 53 -14.31 -11.18 -1.07
C GLU A 53 -14.14 -10.57 0.33
N MET A 54 -14.79 -9.43 0.59
CA MET A 54 -14.85 -8.83 1.93
C MET A 54 -15.77 -9.59 2.90
N GLY A 55 -16.38 -10.69 2.47
CA GLY A 55 -17.24 -11.56 3.28
C GLY A 55 -18.69 -11.10 3.37
N TYR A 56 -19.15 -10.22 2.47
CA TYR A 56 -20.54 -9.80 2.42
C TYR A 56 -21.41 -10.78 1.63
N GLU A 57 -22.60 -11.06 2.15
CA GLU A 57 -23.64 -11.75 1.39
C GLU A 57 -24.43 -10.73 0.56
N VAL A 58 -24.36 -10.84 -0.77
CA VAL A 58 -25.02 -9.93 -1.72
C VAL A 58 -26.18 -10.64 -2.42
N SER A 59 -27.35 -10.01 -2.44
CA SER A 59 -28.53 -10.49 -3.17
C SER A 59 -28.96 -9.49 -4.25
N THR A 60 -28.86 -9.92 -5.50
CA THR A 60 -29.25 -9.17 -6.72
C THR A 60 -30.61 -9.62 -7.28
N ARG A 61 -31.32 -10.54 -6.62
CA ARG A 61 -32.57 -11.14 -7.14
C ARG A 61 -33.76 -10.17 -7.23
N GLY A 62 -33.68 -9.00 -6.60
CA GLY A 62 -34.76 -8.00 -6.60
C GLY A 62 -34.34 -6.71 -7.31
N ARG A 63 -35.26 -5.75 -7.42
CA ARG A 63 -35.02 -4.43 -8.04
C ARG A 63 -33.83 -3.65 -7.44
N TYR A 64 -33.41 -3.94 -6.21
CA TYR A 64 -32.31 -3.24 -5.56
C TYR A 64 -31.33 -4.24 -4.97
N ILE A 65 -30.04 -3.95 -5.12
CA ILE A 65 -28.97 -4.72 -4.51
C ILE A 65 -29.09 -4.63 -2.99
N ALA A 66 -29.11 -5.79 -2.33
CA ALA A 66 -29.14 -5.92 -0.89
C ALA A 66 -27.86 -6.61 -0.39
N VAL A 67 -27.27 -6.05 0.66
CA VAL A 67 -26.00 -6.47 1.24
C VAL A 67 -26.18 -6.80 2.71
N LYS A 68 -25.58 -7.89 3.16
CA LYS A 68 -25.53 -8.29 4.58
C LYS A 68 -24.08 -8.41 5.02
N HIS A 69 -23.76 -7.66 6.07
CA HIS A 69 -22.46 -7.70 6.74
C HIS A 69 -22.22 -9.09 7.35
N PRO A 70 -20.99 -9.63 7.34
CA PRO A 70 -20.69 -10.97 7.88
C PRO A 70 -21.14 -11.16 9.34
N GLN A 71 -20.93 -10.13 10.16
CA GLN A 71 -21.37 -10.11 11.57
C GLN A 71 -22.81 -9.55 11.76
N GLY A 72 -23.47 -9.15 10.67
CA GLY A 72 -24.79 -8.54 10.69
C GLY A 72 -25.90 -9.57 10.54
N GLN A 73 -26.99 -9.39 11.31
CA GLN A 73 -28.11 -10.33 11.27
C GLN A 73 -29.08 -10.10 10.10
N ARG A 74 -29.10 -8.91 9.50
CA ARG A 74 -30.11 -8.51 8.51
C ARG A 74 -29.48 -7.94 7.24
N MET A 75 -30.06 -8.29 6.10
CA MET A 75 -29.71 -7.66 4.83
C MET A 75 -30.26 -6.23 4.79
N ARG A 76 -29.49 -5.31 4.19
CA ARG A 76 -29.88 -3.91 3.97
C ARG A 76 -29.75 -3.61 2.48
N ARG A 77 -30.74 -2.91 1.93
CA ARG A 77 -30.69 -2.44 0.53
C ARG A 77 -29.73 -1.27 0.44
N LEU A 78 -28.87 -1.24 -0.59
CA LEU A 78 -27.88 -0.17 -0.79
C LEU A 78 -28.54 1.21 -0.87
N LYS A 79 -29.64 1.32 -1.64
CA LYS A 79 -30.51 2.50 -1.69
C LYS A 79 -30.93 3.07 -0.33
N SER A 80 -31.13 2.21 0.67
CA SER A 80 -31.60 2.62 1.99
C SER A 80 -30.46 3.01 2.94
N LEU A 81 -29.20 2.86 2.54
CA LEU A 81 -28.05 3.20 3.37
C LEU A 81 -27.86 4.71 3.49
N LEU A 82 -28.12 5.46 2.40
CA LEU A 82 -28.03 6.91 2.38
C LEU A 82 -29.33 7.53 1.89
N ARG A 83 -29.76 8.61 2.55
CA ARG A 83 -30.98 9.34 2.19
C ARG A 83 -30.85 10.07 0.85
N ASP A 84 -29.62 10.36 0.44
CA ASP A 84 -29.31 11.20 -0.72
C ASP A 84 -29.33 10.42 -2.05
N GLY A 85 -29.69 9.13 -2.05
CA GLY A 85 -29.79 8.33 -3.28
C GLY A 85 -28.45 7.97 -3.94
N ALA A 86 -27.31 8.31 -3.33
CA ALA A 86 -25.97 8.08 -3.90
C ALA A 86 -25.59 6.60 -4.13
N TYR A 87 -26.41 5.67 -3.62
CA TYR A 87 -26.25 4.22 -3.81
C TYR A 87 -27.46 3.61 -4.54
N ASP A 88 -28.22 4.42 -5.28
CA ASP A 88 -29.12 3.90 -6.31
C ASP A 88 -28.30 3.24 -7.42
N GLU A 89 -28.91 2.26 -8.08
CA GLU A 89 -28.25 1.43 -9.10
C GLU A 89 -27.69 2.28 -10.24
N GLU A 90 -28.45 3.28 -10.70
CA GLU A 90 -28.03 4.26 -11.71
C GLU A 90 -26.75 5.01 -11.28
N HIS A 91 -26.66 5.45 -10.02
CA HIS A 91 -25.49 6.17 -9.52
C HIS A 91 -24.28 5.26 -9.33
N ILE A 92 -24.52 3.99 -8.97
CA ILE A 92 -23.47 2.97 -8.90
C ILE A 92 -22.90 2.73 -10.30
N GLU A 93 -23.75 2.57 -11.30
CA GLU A 93 -23.35 2.42 -12.71
C GLU A 93 -22.58 3.64 -13.21
N GLU A 94 -23.06 4.85 -12.94
CA GLU A 94 -22.34 6.09 -13.28
C GLU A 94 -20.95 6.15 -12.65
N LYS A 95 -20.82 5.77 -11.37
CA LYS A 95 -19.51 5.72 -10.69
C LYS A 95 -18.60 4.67 -11.32
N LEU A 96 -19.11 3.48 -11.63
CA LEU A 96 -18.34 2.42 -12.28
C LEU A 96 -17.86 2.86 -13.67
N TYR A 97 -18.72 3.52 -14.44
CA TYR A 97 -18.39 4.08 -15.74
C TYR A 97 -17.35 5.22 -15.62
N ASN A 98 -17.49 6.10 -14.65
CA ASN A 98 -16.52 7.16 -14.38
C ASN A 98 -15.16 6.59 -13.97
N ASN A 99 -15.12 5.51 -13.17
CA ASN A 99 -13.88 4.82 -12.87
C ASN A 99 -13.22 4.32 -14.13
N LEU A 100 -13.97 3.64 -15.02
CA LEU A 100 -13.48 3.17 -16.31
C LEU A 100 -12.80 4.29 -17.10
N LEU A 101 -13.40 5.48 -17.08
CA LEU A 101 -12.90 6.67 -17.76
C LEU A 101 -11.81 7.44 -17.00
N MET A 102 -11.56 7.17 -15.71
CA MET A 102 -10.55 7.91 -14.95
C MET A 102 -9.20 7.77 -15.67
N PRO A 103 -8.65 8.88 -16.21
CA PRO A 103 -7.34 8.84 -16.82
C PRO A 103 -6.36 8.44 -15.71
N MET A 104 -5.41 7.55 -16.03
CA MET A 104 -4.27 7.29 -15.15
C MET A 104 -3.73 8.65 -14.73
N VAL A 105 -3.86 8.99 -13.44
CA VAL A 105 -3.24 10.20 -12.91
C VAL A 105 -1.77 10.03 -13.24
N LYS A 106 -1.22 10.95 -14.05
CA LYS A 106 0.22 11.00 -14.27
C LYS A 106 0.83 11.21 -12.90
N VAL A 107 1.29 10.12 -12.28
CA VAL A 107 2.22 10.21 -11.16
C VAL A 107 3.33 11.11 -11.69
N GLN A 108 3.61 12.21 -10.99
CA GLN A 108 4.69 13.10 -11.41
C GLN A 108 5.90 12.19 -11.65
N ASP A 109 6.40 12.17 -12.89
CA ASP A 109 7.49 11.28 -13.26
C ASP A 109 8.59 11.47 -12.23
N ALA A 110 8.88 10.42 -11.45
CA ALA A 110 9.93 10.49 -10.47
C ALA A 110 11.20 10.83 -11.25
N VAL A 111 11.68 12.07 -11.12
CA VAL A 111 12.82 12.54 -11.91
C VAL A 111 13.93 11.53 -11.70
N PRO A 112 14.35 10.78 -12.75
CA PRO A 112 15.35 9.76 -12.58
C PRO A 112 16.58 10.43 -11.99
N CYS A 113 17.19 9.84 -10.96
CA CYS A 113 18.22 10.49 -10.14
C CYS A 113 19.41 11.04 -10.95
N HIS A 114 19.57 10.59 -12.20
CA HIS A 114 20.60 11.01 -13.16
C HIS A 114 20.31 12.37 -13.84
N TYR A 115 19.10 12.92 -13.75
CA TYR A 115 18.68 14.17 -14.41
C TYR A 115 18.50 15.35 -13.46
N TYR A 116 18.97 15.26 -12.21
CA TYR A 116 18.87 16.38 -11.27
C TYR A 116 19.91 17.46 -11.61
N ASN A 117 19.51 18.45 -12.42
CA ASN A 117 20.31 19.64 -12.75
C ASN A 117 20.17 20.78 -11.73
N GLY A 118 19.58 20.53 -10.55
CA GLY A 118 19.42 21.53 -9.49
C GLY A 118 20.65 21.64 -8.58
N GLU A 119 20.66 22.64 -7.70
CA GLU A 119 21.68 22.76 -6.66
C GLU A 119 21.62 21.55 -5.71
N SER A 120 22.64 20.69 -5.76
CA SER A 120 22.70 19.54 -4.88
C SER A 120 22.81 20.00 -3.43
N LYS A 121 21.83 19.65 -2.59
CA LYS A 121 21.91 19.93 -1.15
C LYS A 121 22.89 18.97 -0.50
N LYS A 122 23.86 19.51 0.25
CA LYS A 122 24.79 18.73 1.05
C LYS A 122 24.05 17.86 2.06
N LEU A 123 24.31 16.56 2.06
CA LEU A 123 23.73 15.61 3.03
C LEU A 123 24.21 15.94 4.46
N LYS A 124 23.32 15.84 5.45
CA LYS A 124 23.60 16.08 6.88
C LYS A 124 23.06 14.96 7.76
N GLY A 125 23.53 14.89 9.00
CA GLY A 125 23.04 13.97 10.03
C GLY A 125 23.19 12.50 9.65
N PHE A 126 22.21 11.68 10.08
CA PHE A 126 22.20 10.23 9.83
C PHE A 126 22.27 9.87 8.35
N LYS A 127 21.68 10.68 7.46
CA LYS A 127 21.74 10.43 6.01
C LYS A 127 23.17 10.50 5.49
N ALA A 128 23.96 11.49 5.91
CA ALA A 128 25.37 11.58 5.53
C ALA A 128 26.19 10.42 6.11
N LEU A 129 25.89 10.02 7.35
CA LEU A 129 26.56 8.93 8.03
C LEU A 129 26.32 7.59 7.32
N TYR A 130 25.07 7.33 6.89
CA TYR A 130 24.71 6.15 6.10
C TYR A 130 25.56 6.02 4.84
N PHE A 131 25.64 7.08 4.02
CA PHE A 131 26.46 7.04 2.80
C PHE A 131 27.96 6.91 3.09
N ARG A 132 28.47 7.48 4.19
CA ARG A 132 29.86 7.26 4.61
C ARG A 132 30.14 5.79 4.90
N TYR A 133 29.24 5.10 5.61
CA TYR A 133 29.40 3.67 5.90
C TYR A 133 29.31 2.82 4.64
N MET A 134 28.36 3.10 3.74
CA MET A 134 28.29 2.39 2.46
C MET A 134 29.60 2.53 1.67
N TYR A 135 30.26 3.69 1.71
CA TYR A 135 31.54 3.90 1.05
C TYR A 135 32.68 3.11 1.71
N LEU A 136 32.74 3.10 3.05
CA LEU A 136 33.75 2.35 3.80
C LEU A 136 33.60 0.82 3.62
N LEU A 137 32.36 0.34 3.53
CA LEU A 137 32.05 -1.06 3.27
C LEU A 137 32.28 -1.46 1.80
N GLY A 138 32.59 -0.51 0.92
CA GLY A 138 32.83 -0.77 -0.51
C GLY A 138 31.57 -1.04 -1.33
N ILE A 139 30.36 -0.80 -0.77
CA ILE A 139 29.08 -0.97 -1.48
C ILE A 139 28.91 0.12 -2.54
N ILE A 140 29.33 1.35 -2.21
CA ILE A 140 29.36 2.46 -3.16
C ILE A 140 30.81 2.92 -3.33
N HIS A 141 31.22 3.14 -4.57
CA HIS A 141 32.52 3.71 -4.89
C HIS A 141 32.35 4.84 -5.90
N ALA A 142 33.12 5.91 -5.73
CA ALA A 142 33.23 6.92 -6.77
C ALA A 142 33.94 6.30 -7.98
N LYS A 143 33.40 6.53 -9.18
CA LYS A 143 33.87 5.90 -10.42
C LYS A 143 35.35 6.16 -10.70
N ASP A 144 35.82 7.36 -10.33
CA ASP A 144 37.19 7.83 -10.59
C ASP A 144 38.05 7.88 -9.31
N ALA A 145 37.59 7.32 -8.18
CA ALA A 145 38.38 7.33 -6.96
C ALA A 145 39.52 6.28 -7.04
N PRO A 146 40.76 6.65 -6.65
CA PRO A 146 41.85 5.70 -6.60
C PRO A 146 41.52 4.58 -5.61
N LYS A 147 41.63 3.33 -6.05
CA LYS A 147 41.49 2.16 -5.19
C LYS A 147 42.53 2.25 -4.07
N ARG A 148 42.08 2.25 -2.81
CA ARG A 148 42.98 2.19 -1.66
C ARG A 148 43.44 0.75 -1.48
N TYR A 149 44.67 0.46 -1.91
CA TYR A 149 45.29 -0.83 -1.64
C TYR A 149 45.76 -0.89 -0.19
N PRO A 150 45.73 -2.08 0.44
CA PRO A 150 46.33 -2.25 1.76
C PRO A 150 47.83 -1.93 1.79
N SER A 151 48.36 -1.74 3.00
CA SER A 151 49.80 -1.53 3.20
C SER A 151 50.61 -2.66 2.56
N ALA A 152 51.85 -2.37 2.16
CA ALA A 152 52.72 -3.37 1.52
C ALA A 152 52.94 -4.60 2.43
N GLN A 153 52.98 -4.40 3.75
CA GLN A 153 53.06 -5.49 4.73
C GLN A 153 51.81 -6.35 4.71
N LEU A 154 50.62 -5.77 4.81
CA LEU A 154 49.37 -6.54 4.77
C LEU A 154 49.22 -7.31 3.45
N ARG A 155 49.68 -6.74 2.33
CA ARG A 155 49.69 -7.44 1.04
C ARG A 155 50.58 -8.69 1.07
N ARG A 156 51.77 -8.61 1.69
CA ARG A 156 52.65 -9.77 1.84
C ARG A 156 52.00 -10.83 2.73
N ASP A 157 51.40 -10.41 3.83
CA ASP A 157 50.73 -11.31 4.77
C ASP A 157 49.54 -12.02 4.08
N LEU A 158 48.75 -11.31 3.27
CA LEU A 158 47.68 -11.90 2.47
C LEU A 158 48.19 -12.93 1.47
N ILE A 159 49.24 -12.60 0.70
CA ILE A 159 49.86 -13.55 -0.25
C ILE A 159 50.37 -14.80 0.48
N TYR A 160 50.93 -14.63 1.68
CA TYR A 160 51.41 -15.74 2.48
C TYR A 160 50.26 -16.62 2.99
N MET A 161 49.17 -16.01 3.45
CA MET A 161 47.96 -16.75 3.88
C MET A 161 47.32 -17.51 2.72
N ASP A 162 47.26 -16.92 1.52
CA ASP A 162 46.78 -17.60 0.32
C ASP A 162 47.65 -18.81 -0.01
N ARG A 163 48.98 -18.68 0.07
CA ARG A 163 49.91 -19.81 -0.12
C ARG A 163 49.65 -20.95 0.87
N ILE A 164 49.51 -20.65 2.16
CA ILE A 164 49.20 -21.67 3.18
C ILE A 164 47.87 -22.37 2.86
N THR A 165 46.89 -21.61 2.40
CA THR A 165 45.57 -22.14 2.03
C THR A 165 45.68 -23.06 0.82
N GLU A 166 46.47 -22.71 -0.19
CA GLU A 166 46.76 -23.55 -1.35
C GLU A 166 47.50 -24.84 -0.96
N GLU A 167 48.52 -24.75 -0.10
CA GLU A 167 49.26 -25.91 0.40
C GLU A 167 48.34 -26.87 1.18
N ASN A 168 47.55 -26.35 2.11
CA ASN A 168 46.59 -27.17 2.88
C ASN A 168 45.50 -27.78 1.99
N THR A 169 44.95 -27.01 1.05
CA THR A 169 43.96 -27.55 0.11
C THR A 169 44.55 -28.61 -0.81
N PHE A 170 45.83 -28.49 -1.19
CA PHE A 170 46.54 -29.51 -1.96
C PHE A 170 46.75 -30.79 -1.13
N LEU A 171 47.23 -30.67 0.11
CA LEU A 171 47.41 -31.82 1.01
C LEU A 171 46.09 -32.58 1.22
N GLY A 172 45.02 -31.84 1.53
CA GLY A 172 43.68 -32.41 1.71
C GLY A 172 43.12 -33.06 0.45
N LYS A 173 43.33 -32.47 -0.74
CA LYS A 173 42.89 -33.06 -2.02
C LYS A 173 43.62 -34.36 -2.36
N ASN A 174 44.88 -34.49 -1.98
CA ASN A 174 45.71 -35.66 -2.29
C ASN A 174 45.76 -36.68 -1.14
N ASN A 175 45.00 -36.48 -0.06
CA ASN A 175 45.02 -37.30 1.16
C ASN A 175 46.45 -37.54 1.68
N LEU A 176 47.29 -36.51 1.62
CA LEU A 176 48.65 -36.56 2.14
C LEU A 176 48.58 -36.24 3.64
N GLU A 177 48.65 -37.28 4.46
CA GLU A 177 48.84 -37.15 5.91
C GLU A 177 50.26 -36.64 6.16
N THR A 178 50.38 -35.46 6.76
CA THR A 178 51.66 -34.85 7.20
C THR A 178 51.90 -35.07 8.67
#